data_AF-A0A9E2QL97-F1
#
_entry.id   AF-A0A9E2QL97-F1
#
_cell.length_a   1.000
_cell.length_b   1.000
_cell.length_c   1.000
_cell.angle_alpha   90.00
_cell.angle_beta   90.00
_cell.angle_gamma   90.00
#
_symmetry.space_group_name_H-M   'P 1'
#
loop_
_entity.id
_entity.type
_entity.pdbx_description
1 polymer ?
#
loop_
_entity_poly.entity_id
_entity_poly.type
_entity_poly.pdbx_seq_one_letter_code
_entity_poly.pdbx_strand_id
1 'polypeptide(L)'
;MDRNPKLANTNLIDCIPQTGECPMGCAECFYNGGRFYRTLDKPLFPTPQEAAGKIVRINSGHDSNIQREYVIESTNQYEHRFFNTSHPRFDFPAPVVFTCNGRESLFVECPKNVMFVRIRTNSWGLGVQDSLVEYYLAQGVPVVMTFMRYYNQANVVMSEDYEWRKSILNDYYCIKTEVLLEILKRYKGRGVRMCSTPWSSVCVDCRNCELLYWECLRRMEE
;
A
#
# COMPACT_ATOMS: atom_id res chain seq x y z
N MET A 1 14.69 -13.94 -10.71
CA MET A 1 13.80 -13.59 -9.58
C MET A 1 12.60 -12.85 -10.17
N ASP A 2 11.39 -13.36 -9.97
CA ASP A 2 10.18 -12.68 -10.46
C ASP A 2 10.07 -11.32 -9.77
N ARG A 3 10.24 -10.26 -10.54
CA ARG A 3 10.17 -8.89 -10.02
C ARG A 3 8.77 -8.36 -10.18
N ASN A 4 8.30 -7.65 -9.16
CA ASN A 4 7.04 -6.94 -9.23
C ASN A 4 7.11 -5.88 -10.34
N PRO A 5 6.30 -5.99 -11.41
CA PRO A 5 6.36 -5.05 -12.53
C PRO A 5 6.05 -3.61 -12.11
N LYS A 6 5.33 -3.40 -11.00
CA LYS A 6 5.07 -2.05 -10.45
C LYS A 6 6.33 -1.34 -9.98
N LEU A 7 7.36 -2.09 -9.59
CA LEU A 7 8.58 -1.56 -8.98
C LEU A 7 9.70 -1.36 -10.00
N ALA A 8 9.42 -1.58 -11.30
CA ALA A 8 10.39 -1.30 -12.35
C ALA A 8 10.89 0.15 -12.25
N ASN A 9 12.20 0.34 -12.33
CA ASN A 9 12.89 1.63 -12.25
C ASN A 9 12.66 2.41 -10.94
N THR A 10 12.37 1.70 -9.84
CA THR A 10 12.30 2.29 -8.48
C THR A 10 13.49 1.86 -7.63
N ASN A 11 13.70 2.57 -6.53
CA ASN A 11 14.63 2.14 -5.47
C ASN A 11 13.99 1.15 -4.48
N LEU A 12 12.81 0.63 -4.80
CA LEU A 12 12.08 -0.32 -3.96
C LEU A 12 12.40 -1.76 -4.38
N ILE A 13 12.53 -2.64 -3.41
CA ILE A 13 12.62 -4.09 -3.63
C ILE A 13 11.67 -4.81 -2.69
N ASP A 14 10.87 -5.74 -3.22
CA ASP A 14 9.93 -6.51 -2.41
C ASP A 14 10.66 -7.60 -1.63
N CYS A 15 10.32 -7.74 -0.34
CA CYS A 15 10.65 -8.88 0.50
C CYS A 15 9.35 -9.47 1.06
N ILE A 16 9.21 -10.79 0.96
CA ILE A 16 8.01 -11.53 1.36
C ILE A 16 8.48 -12.74 2.17
N PRO A 17 8.66 -12.59 3.50
CA PRO A 17 9.07 -13.68 4.38
C PRO A 17 8.05 -14.82 4.44
N GLN A 18 6.77 -14.49 4.34
CA GLN A 18 5.68 -15.45 4.55
C GLN A 18 5.36 -16.23 3.27
N THR A 19 4.93 -17.48 3.44
CA THR A 19 4.46 -18.36 2.38
C THR A 19 3.00 -18.73 2.59
N GLY A 20 2.37 -19.27 1.55
CA GLY A 20 0.96 -19.63 1.55
C GLY A 20 0.04 -18.43 1.39
N GLU A 21 -1.27 -18.70 1.40
CA GLU A 21 -2.29 -17.68 1.29
C GLU A 21 -2.38 -16.83 2.56
N CYS A 22 -2.69 -15.55 2.39
CA CYS A 22 -2.97 -14.67 3.50
C CYS A 22 -4.25 -15.12 4.22
N PRO A 23 -4.19 -15.43 5.53
CA PRO A 23 -5.33 -15.93 6.30
C PRO A 23 -6.45 -14.90 6.42
N MET A 24 -6.19 -13.64 6.06
CA MET A 24 -7.24 -12.63 6.02
C MET A 24 -8.33 -13.01 5.02
N GLY A 25 -7.99 -13.58 3.85
CA GLY A 25 -9.02 -14.01 2.88
C GLY A 25 -9.87 -12.87 2.33
N CYS A 26 -9.29 -11.68 2.08
CA CYS A 26 -10.04 -10.55 1.52
C CYS A 26 -10.52 -10.89 0.08
N ALA A 27 -11.80 -10.60 -0.21
CA ALA A 27 -12.40 -10.91 -1.52
C ALA A 27 -11.64 -10.29 -2.71
N GLU A 28 -11.12 -9.08 -2.53
CA GLU A 28 -10.37 -8.32 -3.54
C GLU A 28 -8.85 -8.35 -3.31
N CYS A 29 -8.35 -9.37 -2.61
CA CYS A 29 -6.93 -9.48 -2.30
C CYS A 29 -6.10 -9.79 -3.55
N PHE A 30 -5.16 -8.91 -3.91
CA PHE A 30 -4.19 -9.17 -4.98
C PHE A 30 -3.22 -10.32 -4.63
N TYR A 31 -2.92 -10.52 -3.33
CA TYR A 31 -1.99 -11.54 -2.88
C TYR A 31 -2.59 -12.96 -2.95
N ASN A 32 -3.90 -13.12 -2.73
CA ASN A 32 -4.56 -14.43 -2.71
C ASN A 32 -5.15 -14.83 -4.08
N GLY A 33 -5.48 -16.12 -4.23
CA GLY A 33 -6.29 -16.61 -5.35
C GLY A 33 -5.57 -16.63 -6.71
N GLY A 34 -4.25 -16.81 -6.72
CA GLY A 34 -3.47 -17.03 -7.95
C GLY A 34 -3.17 -15.79 -8.80
N ARG A 35 -3.41 -14.59 -8.25
CA ARG A 35 -3.35 -13.32 -8.99
C ARG A 35 -2.05 -12.55 -8.75
N PHE A 36 -1.31 -12.96 -7.74
CA PHE A 36 -0.06 -12.34 -7.34
C PHE A 36 0.98 -12.55 -8.45
N TYR A 37 1.93 -11.62 -8.58
CA TYR A 37 2.92 -11.64 -9.66
C TYR A 37 3.91 -12.82 -9.59
N ARG A 38 3.80 -13.65 -8.56
CA ARG A 38 4.66 -14.81 -8.30
C ARG A 38 3.89 -15.86 -7.48
N THR A 39 4.46 -17.05 -7.41
CA THR A 39 3.98 -18.13 -6.54
C THR A 39 4.24 -17.81 -5.06
N LEU A 40 3.37 -18.34 -4.20
CA LEU A 40 3.41 -18.17 -2.73
C LEU A 40 4.03 -19.37 -2.01
N ASP A 41 4.56 -20.35 -2.75
CA ASP A 41 5.15 -21.59 -2.25
C ASP A 41 6.50 -21.38 -1.54
N LYS A 42 7.19 -20.29 -1.87
CA LYS A 42 8.51 -19.96 -1.33
C LYS A 42 8.60 -18.49 -0.89
N PRO A 43 9.39 -18.18 0.15
CA PRO A 43 9.61 -16.79 0.54
C PRO A 43 10.40 -16.05 -0.54
N LEU A 44 10.39 -14.72 -0.48
CA LEU A 44 11.23 -13.84 -1.29
C LEU A 44 12.09 -12.99 -0.37
N PHE A 45 13.38 -13.31 -0.32
CA PHE A 45 14.37 -12.49 0.35
C PHE A 45 15.34 -11.94 -0.70
N PRO A 46 15.43 -10.61 -0.88
CA PRO A 46 16.57 -10.07 -1.60
C PRO A 46 17.85 -10.37 -0.81
N THR A 47 18.93 -10.71 -1.50
CA THR A 47 20.24 -10.81 -0.85
C THR A 47 20.66 -9.43 -0.29
N PRO A 48 21.51 -9.37 0.75
CA PRO A 48 22.04 -8.09 1.23
C PRO A 48 22.67 -7.24 0.11
N GLN A 49 23.33 -7.89 -0.87
CA GLN A 49 23.91 -7.23 -2.03
C GLN A 49 22.85 -6.64 -2.96
N GLU A 50 21.72 -7.34 -3.18
CA GLU A 50 20.60 -6.80 -3.98
C GLU A 50 19.85 -5.66 -3.28
N ALA A 51 19.84 -5.68 -1.95
CA ALA A 51 19.19 -4.69 -1.09
C ALA A 51 20.06 -3.46 -0.82
N ALA A 52 21.38 -3.54 -1.04
CA ALA A 52 22.31 -2.44 -0.81
C ALA A 52 21.87 -1.18 -1.59
N GLY A 53 21.71 -0.06 -0.88
CA GLY A 53 21.27 1.22 -1.43
C GLY A 53 19.79 1.27 -1.87
N LYS A 54 18.99 0.25 -1.55
CA LYS A 54 17.55 0.19 -1.86
C LYS A 54 16.71 0.15 -0.59
N ILE A 55 15.43 0.46 -0.73
CA ILE A 55 14.44 0.34 0.34
C ILE A 55 13.70 -0.98 0.17
N VAL A 56 13.82 -1.85 1.18
CA VAL A 56 13.18 -3.16 1.21
C VAL A 56 11.74 -3.01 1.73
N ARG A 57 10.77 -3.27 0.85
CA ARG A 57 9.35 -3.28 1.18
C ARG A 57 8.98 -4.65 1.74
N ILE A 58 8.74 -4.71 3.05
CA ILE A 58 8.35 -5.96 3.73
C ILE A 58 6.86 -6.23 3.51
N ASN A 59 6.55 -7.48 3.17
CA ASN A 59 5.20 -8.01 2.94
C ASN A 59 4.42 -7.24 1.87
N SER A 60 4.95 -7.24 0.65
CA SER A 60 4.22 -6.73 -0.52
C SER A 60 2.93 -7.54 -0.76
N GLY A 61 1.79 -6.93 -0.44
CA GLY A 61 0.47 -7.56 -0.59
C GLY A 61 0.01 -8.41 0.60
N HIS A 62 0.85 -8.61 1.61
CA HIS A 62 0.52 -9.30 2.86
C HIS A 62 0.49 -8.30 4.04
N ASP A 63 0.02 -8.73 5.20
CA ASP A 63 0.02 -7.92 6.41
C ASP A 63 1.21 -8.29 7.31
N SER A 64 2.07 -7.31 7.64
CA SER A 64 3.23 -7.47 8.52
C SER A 64 2.88 -7.79 9.98
N ASN A 65 1.63 -7.63 10.42
CA ASN A 65 1.21 -8.05 11.75
C ASN A 65 0.92 -9.55 11.85
N ILE A 66 0.75 -10.25 10.72
CA ILE A 66 0.62 -11.71 10.72
C ILE A 66 2.02 -12.30 10.90
N GLN A 67 2.23 -13.13 11.92
CA GLN A 67 3.56 -13.66 12.28
C GLN A 67 4.62 -12.55 12.46
N ARG A 68 4.22 -11.45 13.09
CA ARG A 68 5.01 -10.23 13.23
C ARG A 68 6.45 -10.45 13.71
N GLU A 69 6.64 -11.25 14.76
CA GLU A 69 7.96 -11.51 15.35
C GLU A 69 8.90 -12.14 14.32
N TYR A 70 8.44 -13.18 13.63
CA TYR A 70 9.17 -13.80 12.53
C TYR A 70 9.49 -12.81 11.40
N VAL A 71 8.52 -11.98 11.01
CA VAL A 71 8.70 -10.96 9.96
C VAL A 71 9.77 -9.93 10.36
N ILE A 72 9.77 -9.49 11.62
CA ILE A 72 10.77 -8.53 12.14
C ILE A 72 12.16 -9.19 12.17
N GLU A 73 12.27 -10.38 12.74
CA GLU A 73 13.54 -11.09 12.91
C GLU A 73 14.18 -11.42 11.56
N SER A 74 13.41 -12.02 10.64
CA SER A 74 13.89 -12.45 9.32
C SER A 74 14.24 -11.32 8.36
N THR A 75 13.93 -10.07 8.71
CA THR A 75 14.20 -8.90 7.86
C THR A 75 15.15 -7.89 8.51
N ASN A 76 15.67 -8.21 9.70
CA ASN A 76 16.51 -7.30 10.47
C ASN A 76 17.85 -6.98 9.78
N GLN A 77 18.31 -7.84 8.87
CA GLN A 77 19.52 -7.65 8.07
C GLN A 77 19.44 -6.49 7.07
N TYR A 78 18.23 -5.96 6.79
CA TYR A 78 18.07 -4.86 5.83
C TYR A 78 18.09 -3.50 6.53
N GLU A 79 19.11 -2.69 6.23
CA GLU A 79 19.26 -1.34 6.75
C GLU A 79 18.02 -0.48 6.45
N HIS A 80 17.68 -0.34 5.16
CA HIS A 80 16.51 0.40 4.75
C HIS A 80 15.34 -0.53 4.49
N ARG A 81 14.37 -0.57 5.41
CA ARG A 81 13.15 -1.37 5.28
C ARG A 81 11.91 -0.66 5.82
N PHE A 82 10.74 -1.00 5.29
CA PHE A 82 9.46 -0.58 5.87
C PHE A 82 8.42 -1.69 5.81
N PHE A 83 7.47 -1.65 6.74
CA PHE A 83 6.42 -2.65 6.90
C PHE A 83 5.08 -2.15 6.35
N ASN A 84 4.22 -3.07 5.91
CA ASN A 84 2.86 -2.75 5.44
C ASN A 84 1.85 -3.47 6.34
N THR A 85 0.88 -2.74 6.87
CA THR A 85 -0.18 -3.36 7.67
C THR A 85 -1.53 -2.69 7.46
N SER A 86 -2.59 -3.45 7.67
CA SER A 86 -3.98 -3.00 7.82
C SER A 86 -4.47 -3.16 9.26
N HIS A 87 -3.62 -3.64 10.16
CA HIS A 87 -3.89 -3.81 11.57
C HIS A 87 -3.22 -2.69 12.38
N PRO A 88 -3.92 -2.01 13.29
CA PRO A 88 -3.42 -0.84 14.01
C PRO A 88 -2.46 -1.20 15.16
N ARG A 89 -1.41 -1.97 14.85
CA ARG A 89 -0.35 -2.36 15.78
C ARG A 89 0.99 -1.97 15.17
N PHE A 90 1.65 -0.96 15.74
CA PHE A 90 2.71 -0.21 15.05
C PHE A 90 4.12 -0.36 15.62
N ASP A 91 4.32 -1.14 16.69
CA ASP A 91 5.65 -1.47 17.29
C ASP A 91 6.56 -2.30 16.33
N PHE A 92 6.95 -1.69 15.22
CA PHE A 92 7.95 -2.16 14.28
C PHE A 92 9.21 -1.31 14.42
N PRO A 93 10.41 -1.90 14.23
CA PRO A 93 11.68 -1.18 14.37
C PRO A 93 11.99 -0.24 13.19
N ALA A 94 11.08 -0.12 12.22
CA ALA A 94 11.27 0.68 11.02
C ALA A 94 9.94 1.32 10.58
N PRO A 95 9.94 2.21 9.58
CA PRO A 95 8.73 2.85 9.09
C PRO A 95 7.60 1.90 8.70
N VAL A 96 6.35 2.34 8.86
CA VAL A 96 5.14 1.54 8.65
C VAL A 96 4.13 2.27 7.76
N VAL A 97 3.68 1.59 6.70
CA VAL A 97 2.51 2.01 5.92
C VAL A 97 1.25 1.39 6.55
N PHE A 98 0.33 2.24 6.98
CA PHE A 98 -0.94 1.80 7.56
C PHE A 98 -2.09 1.93 6.57
N THR A 99 -2.86 0.87 6.31
CA THR A 99 -4.11 0.93 5.51
C THR A 99 -5.31 1.00 6.43
N CYS A 100 -5.84 2.20 6.68
CA CYS A 100 -6.81 2.45 7.75
C CYS A 100 -8.23 1.94 7.48
N ASN A 101 -8.66 1.86 6.22
CA ASN A 101 -10.02 1.45 5.88
C ASN A 101 -10.06 0.04 5.26
N GLY A 102 -9.25 -0.88 5.80
CA GLY A 102 -9.09 -2.27 5.35
C GLY A 102 -10.23 -3.22 5.74
N ARG A 103 -10.63 -3.21 7.01
CA ARG A 103 -11.74 -4.03 7.55
C ARG A 103 -12.49 -3.29 8.65
N GLU A 104 -11.80 -2.76 9.66
CA GLU A 104 -12.38 -1.94 10.74
C GLU A 104 -11.38 -0.90 11.29
N SER A 105 -11.95 0.12 11.93
CA SER A 105 -11.39 1.31 12.60
C SER A 105 -10.60 2.30 11.73
N LEU A 106 -11.30 3.40 11.45
CA LEU A 106 -11.00 4.50 10.54
C LEU A 106 -10.17 5.61 11.21
N PHE A 107 -10.06 5.65 12.54
CA PHE A 107 -9.41 6.77 13.25
C PHE A 107 -8.53 6.22 14.38
N VAL A 108 -7.23 6.12 14.13
CA VAL A 108 -6.23 5.58 15.07
C VAL A 108 -5.10 6.57 15.24
N GLU A 109 -4.64 6.77 16.46
CA GLU A 109 -3.44 7.57 16.74
C GLU A 109 -2.21 6.91 16.10
N CYS A 110 -1.43 7.70 15.37
CA CYS A 110 -0.28 7.22 14.61
C CYS A 110 1.04 7.60 15.30
N PRO A 111 1.86 6.63 15.72
CA PRO A 111 3.20 6.93 16.22
C PRO A 111 4.11 7.47 15.11
N LYS A 112 5.25 8.04 15.52
CA LYS A 112 6.23 8.69 14.61
C LYS A 112 6.72 7.78 13.47
N ASN A 113 6.74 6.46 13.68
CA ASN A 113 7.17 5.50 12.67
C ASN A 113 6.09 5.18 11.60
N VAL A 114 4.87 5.71 11.69
CA VAL A 114 3.88 5.57 10.60
C VAL A 114 4.23 6.53 9.46
N MET A 115 4.90 6.04 8.42
CA MET A 115 5.38 6.90 7.31
C MET A 115 4.25 7.58 6.55
N PHE A 116 3.13 6.89 6.34
CA PHE A 116 1.92 7.45 5.78
C PHE A 116 0.74 6.51 6.02
N VAL A 117 -0.46 7.09 5.98
CA VAL A 117 -1.71 6.34 5.94
C VAL A 117 -2.19 6.19 4.50
N ARG A 118 -2.47 4.95 4.12
CA ARG A 118 -3.08 4.57 2.85
C ARG A 118 -4.59 4.45 3.01
N ILE A 119 -5.33 5.21 2.21
CA ILE A 119 -6.80 5.12 2.13
C ILE A 119 -7.18 4.35 0.87
N ARG A 120 -7.89 3.24 1.01
CA ARG A 120 -8.57 2.56 -0.09
C ARG A 120 -9.71 3.44 -0.59
N THR A 121 -9.58 3.93 -1.81
CA THR A 121 -10.43 4.99 -2.37
C THR A 121 -11.40 4.39 -3.37
N ASN A 122 -12.68 4.70 -3.19
CA ASN A 122 -13.77 4.32 -4.09
C ASN A 122 -14.53 5.57 -4.51
N SER A 123 -15.38 5.47 -5.53
CA SER A 123 -16.30 6.57 -5.90
C SER A 123 -17.48 6.74 -4.95
N TRP A 124 -17.74 5.76 -4.07
CA TRP A 124 -18.72 5.85 -2.99
C TRP A 124 -18.07 6.04 -1.61
N GLY A 125 -18.87 6.50 -0.64
CA GLY A 125 -18.42 6.70 0.73
C GLY A 125 -17.41 7.84 0.89
N LEU A 126 -17.42 8.83 0.00
CA LEU A 126 -16.47 9.94 -0.02
C LEU A 126 -16.47 10.75 1.29
N GLY A 127 -17.62 10.89 1.96
CA GLY A 127 -17.68 11.60 3.25
C GLY A 127 -16.82 10.95 4.34
N VAL A 128 -16.77 9.60 4.39
CA VAL A 128 -15.87 8.89 5.31
C VAL A 128 -14.41 9.12 4.91
N GLN A 129 -14.11 9.12 3.60
CA GLN A 129 -12.76 9.39 3.10
C GLN A 129 -12.30 10.82 3.44
N ASP A 130 -13.19 11.81 3.36
CA ASP A 130 -12.91 13.19 3.76
C ASP A 130 -12.53 13.26 5.25
N SER A 131 -13.32 12.62 6.12
CA SER A 131 -13.03 12.57 7.55
C SER A 131 -11.71 11.87 7.86
N LEU A 132 -11.40 10.76 7.19
CA LEU A 132 -10.12 10.05 7.32
C LEU A 132 -8.94 10.97 6.97
N VAL A 133 -9.03 11.66 5.83
CA VAL A 133 -8.01 12.59 5.36
C VAL A 133 -7.77 13.67 6.41
N GLU A 134 -8.84 14.30 6.90
CA GLU A 134 -8.76 15.36 7.91
C GLU A 134 -8.09 14.88 9.19
N TYR A 135 -8.51 13.74 9.70
CA TYR A 135 -7.99 13.18 10.94
C TYR A 135 -6.49 12.87 10.88
N TYR A 136 -6.01 12.25 9.80
CA TYR A 136 -4.59 11.88 9.69
C TYR A 136 -3.69 13.06 9.35
N LEU A 137 -4.18 14.00 8.53
CA LEU A 137 -3.45 15.24 8.28
C LEU A 137 -3.33 16.10 9.54
N ALA A 138 -4.36 16.13 10.40
CA ALA A 138 -4.31 16.83 11.69
C ALA A 138 -3.26 16.24 12.65
N GLN A 139 -2.92 14.96 12.50
CA GLN A 139 -1.82 14.31 13.23
C GLN A 139 -0.44 14.52 12.57
N GLY A 140 -0.35 15.27 11.48
CA GLY A 140 0.89 15.44 10.72
C GLY A 140 1.35 14.17 9.99
N VAL A 141 0.43 13.24 9.72
CA VAL A 141 0.74 12.00 8.98
C VAL A 141 0.32 12.16 7.52
N PRO A 142 1.24 11.96 6.56
CA PRO A 142 0.92 12.01 5.14
C PRO A 142 -0.18 11.01 4.76
N VAL A 143 -1.06 11.39 3.83
CA VAL A 143 -2.16 10.55 3.35
C VAL A 143 -1.96 10.20 1.89
N VAL A 144 -2.05 8.91 1.56
CA VAL A 144 -1.93 8.36 0.22
C VAL A 144 -3.20 7.61 -0.18
N MET A 145 -3.92 8.13 -1.16
CA MET A 145 -5.11 7.50 -1.73
C MET A 145 -4.72 6.38 -2.70
N THR A 146 -5.30 5.20 -2.54
CA THR A 146 -5.14 4.08 -3.49
C THR A 146 -6.52 3.71 -4.01
N PHE A 147 -6.78 4.01 -5.28
CA PHE A 147 -8.04 3.67 -5.93
C PHE A 147 -8.19 2.16 -6.03
N MET A 148 -9.30 1.66 -5.51
CA MET A 148 -9.58 0.23 -5.50
C MET A 148 -9.89 -0.29 -6.89
N ARG A 149 -9.59 -1.57 -7.05
CA ARG A 149 -9.89 -2.36 -8.24
C ARG A 149 -10.61 -3.60 -7.77
N TYR A 150 -11.59 -4.04 -8.55
CA TYR A 150 -12.46 -5.14 -8.18
C TYR A 150 -12.41 -6.23 -9.23
N TYR A 151 -12.23 -7.47 -8.80
CA TYR A 151 -12.37 -8.64 -9.63
C TYR A 151 -13.84 -9.02 -9.80
N ASN A 152 -14.62 -8.89 -8.73
CA ASN A 152 -16.04 -9.23 -8.75
C ASN A 152 -16.87 -7.96 -8.89
N GLN A 153 -17.66 -7.86 -9.97
CA GLN A 153 -18.57 -6.75 -10.21
C GLN A 153 -19.54 -6.53 -9.05
N ALA A 154 -19.95 -7.60 -8.36
CA ALA A 154 -20.87 -7.53 -7.22
C ALA A 154 -20.31 -6.73 -6.04
N ASN A 155 -18.99 -6.49 -6.00
CA ASN A 155 -18.35 -5.68 -4.97
C ASN A 155 -18.24 -4.19 -5.37
N VAL A 156 -18.69 -3.83 -6.58
CA VAL A 156 -18.71 -2.45 -7.08
C VAL A 156 -20.10 -1.85 -6.83
N VAL A 157 -20.17 -0.82 -5.99
CA VAL A 157 -21.46 -0.19 -5.63
C VAL A 157 -21.95 0.76 -6.73
N MET A 158 -21.07 1.64 -7.22
CA MET A 158 -21.36 2.56 -8.33
C MET A 158 -20.72 2.01 -9.61
N SER A 159 -21.35 0.99 -10.20
CA SER A 159 -20.79 0.25 -11.33
C SER A 159 -20.46 1.11 -12.56
N GLU A 160 -21.21 2.19 -12.76
CA GLU A 160 -21.07 3.17 -13.83
C GLU A 160 -19.78 3.97 -13.75
N ASP A 161 -19.16 4.07 -12.58
CA ASP A 161 -17.89 4.77 -12.34
C ASP A 161 -16.68 3.91 -12.67
N TYR A 162 -16.90 2.63 -13.01
CA TYR A 162 -15.86 1.65 -13.23
C TYR A 162 -15.93 1.10 -14.66
N GLU A 163 -14.78 0.65 -15.16
CA GLU A 163 -14.63 -0.02 -16.44
C GLU A 163 -13.78 -1.29 -16.28
N TRP A 164 -14.13 -2.33 -17.03
CA TRP A 164 -13.36 -3.57 -17.05
C TRP A 164 -12.12 -3.37 -17.93
N ARG A 165 -10.93 -3.38 -17.33
CA ARG A 165 -9.67 -3.26 -18.06
C ARG A 165 -8.52 -3.98 -17.37
N LYS A 166 -7.51 -4.32 -18.16
CA LYS A 166 -6.25 -4.86 -17.65
C LYS A 166 -5.48 -3.79 -16.89
N SER A 167 -5.04 -4.13 -15.68
CA SER A 167 -4.11 -3.34 -14.89
C SER A 167 -2.86 -4.17 -14.55
N ILE A 168 -1.76 -3.84 -15.22
CA ILE A 168 -0.43 -4.45 -15.08
C ILE A 168 -0.45 -5.94 -15.45
N LEU A 169 -1.01 -6.81 -14.60
CA LEU A 169 -1.03 -8.26 -14.78
C LEU A 169 -2.42 -8.83 -15.00
N ASN A 170 -3.42 -8.35 -14.26
CA ASN A 170 -4.76 -8.93 -14.24
C ASN A 170 -5.81 -7.94 -14.74
N ASP A 171 -6.97 -8.47 -15.11
CA ASP A 171 -8.16 -7.69 -15.43
C ASP A 171 -9.00 -7.39 -14.17
N TYR A 172 -9.54 -6.18 -14.12
CA TYR A 172 -10.35 -5.69 -13.01
C TYR A 172 -11.38 -4.68 -13.52
N TYR A 173 -12.44 -4.50 -12.74
CA TYR A 173 -13.17 -3.25 -12.68
C TYR A 173 -12.28 -2.18 -12.04
N CYS A 174 -11.77 -1.28 -12.86
CA CYS A 174 -10.98 -0.13 -12.46
C CYS A 174 -11.85 1.11 -12.50
N ILE A 175 -11.65 2.04 -11.57
CA ILE A 175 -12.30 3.35 -11.66
C ILE A 175 -11.92 4.04 -12.98
N LYS A 176 -12.91 4.66 -13.62
CA LYS A 176 -12.73 5.47 -14.83
C LYS A 176 -11.89 6.69 -14.51
N THR A 177 -11.13 7.15 -15.50
CA THR A 177 -10.14 8.22 -15.27
C THR A 177 -10.81 9.54 -14.93
N GLU A 178 -11.93 9.88 -15.56
CA GLU A 178 -12.73 11.07 -15.29
C GLU A 178 -13.24 11.12 -13.84
N VAL A 179 -13.80 10.01 -13.34
CA VAL A 179 -14.29 9.91 -11.95
C VAL A 179 -13.12 10.02 -10.96
N LEU A 180 -12.00 9.36 -11.26
CA LEU A 180 -10.78 9.47 -10.49
C LEU A 180 -10.30 10.93 -10.38
N LEU A 181 -10.27 11.67 -11.49
CA LEU A 181 -9.86 13.06 -11.52
C LEU A 181 -10.81 13.97 -10.72
N GLU A 182 -12.12 13.71 -10.78
CA GLU A 182 -13.11 14.42 -9.96
C GLU A 182 -12.88 14.21 -8.46
N ILE A 183 -12.59 12.97 -8.05
CA ILE A 183 -12.26 12.65 -6.65
C ILE A 183 -10.97 13.36 -6.24
N LEU A 184 -9.91 13.31 -7.07
CA LEU A 184 -8.64 13.99 -6.77
C LEU A 184 -8.79 15.50 -6.64
N LYS A 185 -9.70 16.11 -7.40
CA LYS A 185 -9.99 17.55 -7.31
C LYS A 185 -10.45 17.95 -5.90
N ARG A 186 -11.16 17.08 -5.17
CA ARG A 186 -11.60 17.31 -3.78
C ARG A 186 -10.44 17.51 -2.80
N TYR A 187 -9.29 16.90 -3.09
CA TYR A 187 -8.13 16.90 -2.20
C TYR A 187 -6.97 17.76 -2.69
N LYS A 188 -7.17 18.50 -3.79
CA LYS A 188 -6.16 19.40 -4.35
C LYS A 188 -5.73 20.42 -3.30
N GLY A 189 -4.42 20.52 -3.07
CA GLY A 189 -3.84 21.47 -2.10
C GLY A 189 -3.91 21.03 -0.63
N ARG A 190 -4.47 19.85 -0.33
CA ARG A 190 -4.60 19.35 1.06
C ARG A 190 -3.43 18.46 1.51
N GLY A 191 -2.35 18.37 0.75
CA GLY A 191 -1.23 17.47 1.07
C GLY A 191 -1.52 15.97 0.87
N VAL A 192 -2.65 15.63 0.25
CA VAL A 192 -3.02 14.25 -0.10
C VAL A 192 -2.36 13.84 -1.41
N ARG A 193 -1.82 12.63 -1.44
CA ARG A 193 -1.13 12.04 -2.61
C ARG A 193 -1.92 10.87 -3.17
N MET A 194 -1.76 10.55 -4.45
CA MET A 194 -2.30 9.33 -5.06
C MET A 194 -1.18 8.29 -5.18
N CYS A 195 -1.45 7.04 -4.77
CA CYS A 195 -0.62 5.91 -5.15
C CYS A 195 -0.81 5.66 -6.65
N SER A 196 0.30 5.67 -7.40
CA SER A 196 0.32 5.73 -8.87
C SER A 196 -0.14 7.09 -9.43
N THR A 197 -0.53 7.18 -10.69
CA THR A 197 -1.05 8.41 -11.31
C THR A 197 -2.35 8.11 -12.05
N PRO A 198 -3.13 9.11 -12.47
CA PRO A 198 -4.31 8.87 -13.32
C PRO A 198 -3.99 8.11 -14.61
N TRP A 199 -2.73 8.14 -15.05
CA TRP A 199 -2.28 7.65 -16.35
C TRP A 199 -1.35 6.44 -16.25
N SER A 200 -0.92 6.08 -15.04
CA SER A 200 0.08 5.04 -14.84
C SER A 200 -0.15 4.29 -13.55
N SER A 201 0.17 3.00 -13.55
CA SER A 201 0.11 2.13 -12.39
C SER A 201 1.49 1.76 -11.80
N VAL A 202 2.59 2.29 -12.35
CA VAL A 202 3.95 1.98 -11.88
C VAL A 202 4.42 2.97 -10.81
N CYS A 203 5.23 2.48 -9.88
CA CYS A 203 5.62 3.24 -8.69
C CYS A 203 6.63 4.35 -8.99
N VAL A 204 7.43 4.22 -10.05
CA VAL A 204 8.41 5.23 -10.49
C VAL A 204 7.75 6.57 -10.80
N ASP A 205 6.47 6.59 -11.18
CA ASP A 205 5.77 7.82 -11.56
C ASP A 205 5.21 8.59 -10.34
N CYS A 206 4.88 7.89 -9.25
CA CYS A 206 4.37 8.56 -8.03
C CYS A 206 5.45 8.75 -6.96
N ARG A 207 6.43 7.83 -6.88
CA ARG A 207 7.54 7.78 -5.92
C ARG A 207 7.17 7.93 -4.43
N ASN A 208 5.89 7.89 -4.07
CA ASN A 208 5.42 8.21 -2.72
C ASN A 208 6.09 7.34 -1.65
N CYS A 209 6.22 6.02 -1.87
CA CYS A 209 6.86 5.15 -0.88
C CYS A 209 8.33 5.51 -0.66
N GLU A 210 9.08 5.90 -1.70
CA GLU A 210 10.47 6.34 -1.54
C GLU A 210 10.55 7.67 -0.80
N LEU A 211 9.78 8.67 -1.26
CA LEU A 211 9.81 10.02 -0.68
C LEU A 211 9.41 10.03 0.79
N LEU A 212 8.28 9.39 1.10
CA LEU A 212 7.72 9.36 2.45
C LEU A 212 8.53 8.46 3.39
N TYR A 213 9.34 7.54 2.86
CA TYR A 213 10.24 6.73 3.67
C TYR A 213 11.35 7.59 4.28
N TRP A 214 12.04 8.36 3.43
CA TRP A 214 13.11 9.27 3.88
C TRP A 214 12.59 10.41 4.76
N GLU A 215 11.37 10.89 4.51
CA GLU A 215 10.70 11.84 5.38
C GLU A 215 10.38 11.25 6.76
N CYS A 216 9.88 10.01 6.80
CA CYS A 216 9.60 9.32 8.06
C CYS A 216 10.87 9.07 8.88
N LEU A 217 11.98 8.69 8.25
CA LEU A 217 13.25 8.49 8.97
C LEU A 217 13.68 9.78 9.67
N ARG A 218 13.65 10.93 8.99
CA ARG A 218 13.96 12.22 9.60
C ARG A 218 13.05 12.54 10.79
N ARG A 219 11.75 12.29 10.65
CA ARG A 219 10.77 12.51 11.73
C ARG A 219 10.94 11.55 12.92
N MET A 220 11.56 10.39 12.72
CA MET A 220 11.86 9.43 13.80
C MET A 220 13.13 9.80 14.59
N GLU A 221 13.99 10.66 14.04
CA GLU A 221 15.22 11.15 14.68
C GLU A 221 14.99 12.40 15.54
N GLU A 222 13.97 13.19 15.21
CA GLU A 222 13.44 14.33 16.01
C GLU A 222 12.66 13.86 17.24
#